data_AF-A0A4Q3SME5-F1
#
_entry.id   AF-A0A4Q3SME5-F1
#
_cell.length_a   1.000
_cell.length_b   1.000
_cell.length_c   1.000
_cell.angle_alpha   90.00
_cell.angle_beta   90.00
_cell.angle_gamma   90.00
#
_symmetry.space_group_name_H-M   'P 1'
#
loop_
_entity.id
_entity.type
_entity.pdbx_description
1 polymer ?
#
loop_
_entity_poly.entity_id
_entity_poly.type
_entity_poly.pdbx_seq_one_letter_code
_entity_poly.pdbx_strand_id
1 'polypeptide(L)'
;MKSKSAWFALLRDFNFNLKPSLISVRADVLRHFGVLRNRNVGAPKKLPENFDKFFLFDRYYSLRWDLTRSINLDFNAINNARVDEPYGRLDTKEKLDSVKRNFWKGGRNTHYHHDISLGYTVPTAKIPLLDWTQVRANYTVKYDWLAGSLLARELGNTLFTGQTRNATADLDFDRLYNKWRFLQAVNSDQPPPPKPQVPKDTTAKRKRAPGEPIYISPVPKFFLRMLTSLKRIGIQYTEDMGTLLPGYMDSTRVLGMNPRSGNPGWKYAFGYQPDTTDINTLAAKGILSRDSLFNALIQQRYSQTINVTAR
;
A
#
# COMPACT_ATOMS: atom_id res chain seq x y z
N MET A 1 20.35 27.75 14.05
CA MET A 1 21.63 27.81 13.33
C MET A 1 21.36 27.83 11.82
N LYS A 2 21.69 28.92 11.11
CA LYS A 2 21.56 29.05 9.65
C LYS A 2 22.83 28.51 8.98
N SER A 3 22.89 27.21 8.72
CA SER A 3 23.96 26.61 7.91
C SER A 3 23.54 26.60 6.44
N LYS A 4 24.45 27.01 5.53
CA LYS A 4 24.24 27.10 4.07
C LYS A 4 24.40 25.75 3.32
N SER A 5 24.58 24.63 4.04
CA SER A 5 24.84 23.33 3.42
C SER A 5 23.54 22.63 2.98
N ALA A 6 23.44 22.31 1.68
CA ALA A 6 22.30 21.61 1.07
C ALA A 6 22.00 20.25 1.73
N TRP A 7 23.02 19.58 2.28
CA TRP A 7 22.87 18.29 2.98
C TRP A 7 22.11 18.41 4.30
N PHE A 8 22.27 19.53 5.01
CA PHE A 8 21.51 19.80 6.24
C PHE A 8 20.07 20.24 5.95
N ALA A 9 19.75 20.68 4.73
CA ALA A 9 18.38 21.03 4.34
C ALA A 9 17.45 19.80 4.29
N LEU A 10 17.99 18.62 3.97
CA LEU A 10 17.23 17.37 4.02
C LEU A 10 16.74 17.05 5.44
N LEU A 11 17.65 17.06 6.42
CA LEU A 11 17.33 16.76 7.81
C LEU A 11 16.47 17.86 8.47
N ARG A 12 16.70 19.12 8.13
CA ARG A 12 15.95 20.26 8.70
C ARG A 12 14.50 20.34 8.19
N ASP A 13 14.24 19.86 6.97
CA ASP A 13 12.91 19.93 6.37
C ASP A 13 12.07 18.66 6.59
N PHE A 14 12.55 17.70 7.40
CA PHE A 14 11.73 16.61 7.94
C PHE A 14 10.77 17.16 9.00
N ASN A 15 9.71 17.82 8.53
CA ASN A 15 8.58 18.19 9.38
C ASN A 15 7.65 16.99 9.48
N PHE A 16 7.70 16.29 10.61
CA PHE A 16 6.77 15.21 10.90
C PHE A 16 5.42 15.80 11.29
N ASN A 17 4.39 15.51 10.51
CA ASN A 17 3.04 15.79 10.93
C ASN A 17 2.57 14.63 11.81
N LEU A 18 2.42 14.87 13.11
CA LEU A 18 1.97 13.86 14.06
C LEU A 18 0.45 13.66 14.05
N LYS A 19 -0.30 14.55 13.40
CA LYS A 19 -1.75 14.46 13.32
C LYS A 19 -2.16 13.82 12.01
N PRO A 20 -3.06 12.82 12.04
CA PRO A 20 -3.61 12.26 10.82
C PRO A 20 -4.39 13.32 10.05
N SER A 21 -4.26 13.29 8.73
CA SER A 21 -4.90 14.26 7.84
C SER A 21 -6.42 14.05 7.78
N LEU A 22 -6.86 12.78 7.81
CA LEU A 22 -8.27 12.39 7.81
C LEU A 22 -8.45 11.09 8.60
N ILE A 23 -9.47 11.04 9.45
CA ILE A 23 -10.01 9.81 10.04
C ILE A 23 -11.50 9.77 9.72
N SER A 24 -11.95 8.68 9.12
CA SER A 24 -13.35 8.39 8.85
C SER A 24 -13.71 7.03 9.42
N VAL A 25 -14.81 6.99 10.16
CA VAL A 25 -15.38 5.76 10.71
C VAL A 25 -16.86 5.76 10.35
N ARG A 26 -17.30 4.69 9.70
CA ARG A 26 -18.70 4.47 9.37
C ARG A 26 -19.14 3.10 9.88
N ALA A 27 -20.36 3.04 10.41
CA ALA A 27 -20.95 1.86 10.98
C ALA A 27 -22.37 1.71 10.45
N ASP A 28 -22.61 0.64 9.70
CA ASP A 28 -23.90 0.32 9.11
C ASP A 28 -24.48 -0.90 9.84
N VAL A 29 -25.70 -0.75 10.34
CA VAL A 29 -26.40 -1.78 11.10
C VAL A 29 -27.70 -2.11 10.40
N LEU A 30 -27.82 -3.36 9.95
CA LEU A 30 -29.03 -3.86 9.30
C LEU A 30 -29.59 -5.01 10.11
N ARG A 31 -30.83 -4.87 10.58
CA ARG A 31 -31.57 -5.94 11.24
C ARG A 31 -32.86 -6.24 10.48
N HIS A 32 -32.97 -7.46 9.98
CA HIS A 32 -34.13 -8.04 9.33
C HIS A 32 -34.64 -9.23 10.15
N PHE A 33 -35.96 -9.27 10.36
CA PHE A 33 -36.64 -10.33 11.08
C PHE A 33 -37.93 -10.70 10.35
N GLY A 34 -37.96 -11.90 9.80
CA GLY A 34 -39.10 -12.53 9.16
C GLY A 34 -39.59 -13.73 9.96
N VAL A 35 -40.91 -13.93 9.96
CA VAL A 35 -41.53 -15.12 10.56
C VAL A 35 -42.48 -15.73 9.55
N LEU A 36 -42.30 -17.02 9.29
CA LEU A 36 -43.20 -17.80 8.47
C LEU A 36 -43.85 -18.88 9.34
N ARG A 37 -45.18 -18.90 9.35
CA ARG A 37 -45.96 -19.95 10.01
C ARG A 37 -47.03 -20.44 9.05
N ASN A 38 -46.96 -21.71 8.68
CA ASN A 38 -47.98 -22.32 7.85
C ASN A 38 -49.30 -22.45 8.62
N ARG A 39 -50.43 -22.24 7.93
CA ARG A 39 -51.76 -22.46 8.50
C ARG A 39 -52.02 -23.95 8.60
N ASN A 40 -52.45 -24.42 9.77
CA ASN A 40 -52.93 -25.79 9.94
C ASN A 40 -54.38 -25.90 9.43
N VAL A 41 -54.67 -26.89 8.58
CA VAL A 41 -56.00 -27.12 7.98
C VAL A 41 -56.72 -28.36 8.55
N GLY A 42 -56.09 -29.14 9.43
CA GLY A 42 -56.65 -30.43 9.89
C GLY A 42 -56.65 -30.69 11.39
N ALA A 43 -56.01 -29.86 12.22
CA ALA A 43 -56.00 -30.02 13.68
C ALA A 43 -55.87 -28.68 14.41
N PRO A 44 -56.33 -28.54 15.67
CA PRO A 44 -56.19 -27.31 16.46
C PRO A 44 -54.74 -27.01 16.92
N LYS A 45 -53.75 -27.84 16.55
CA LYS A 45 -52.35 -27.67 16.97
C LYS A 45 -51.66 -26.61 16.11
N LYS A 46 -50.97 -25.66 16.76
CA LYS A 46 -50.15 -24.66 16.08
C LYS A 46 -48.90 -25.32 15.48
N LEU A 47 -48.65 -25.11 14.19
CA LEU A 47 -47.40 -25.52 13.53
C LEU A 47 -46.23 -24.67 14.02
N PRO A 48 -44.99 -25.21 14.04
CA PRO A 48 -43.81 -24.45 14.43
C PRO A 48 -43.59 -23.26 13.50
N GLU A 49 -43.05 -22.17 14.05
CA GLU A 49 -42.61 -21.01 13.26
C GLU A 49 -41.22 -21.28 12.67
N ASN A 50 -41.05 -20.89 11.40
CA ASN A 50 -39.75 -20.73 10.78
C ASN A 50 -39.36 -19.26 10.88
N PHE A 51 -38.10 -19.01 11.21
CA PHE A 51 -37.56 -17.67 11.40
C PHE A 51 -36.51 -17.37 10.35
N ASP A 52 -36.62 -16.20 9.75
CA ASP A 52 -35.56 -15.63 8.94
C ASP A 52 -34.96 -14.42 9.68
N LYS A 53 -33.66 -14.46 9.95
CA LYS A 53 -32.99 -13.46 10.80
C LYS A 53 -31.66 -13.05 10.21
N PHE A 54 -31.56 -11.78 9.84
CA PHE A 54 -30.29 -11.15 9.48
C PHE A 54 -30.02 -9.98 10.40
N PHE A 55 -28.93 -10.04 11.15
CA PHE A 55 -28.49 -8.92 11.96
C PHE A 55 -27.02 -8.65 11.62
N LEU A 56 -26.81 -7.78 10.65
CA LEU A 56 -25.51 -7.41 10.11
C LEU A 56 -25.01 -6.13 10.78
N PHE A 57 -23.71 -6.09 11.02
CA PHE A 57 -23.01 -4.95 11.56
C PHE A 57 -21.69 -4.76 10.80
N ASP A 58 -21.75 -3.89 9.79
CA ASP A 58 -20.63 -3.59 8.91
C ASP A 58 -19.94 -2.30 9.35
N ARG A 59 -18.60 -2.31 9.36
CA ARG A 59 -17.78 -1.17 9.81
C ARG A 59 -16.72 -0.86 8.78
N TYR A 60 -16.59 0.42 8.47
CA TYR A 60 -15.64 0.94 7.51
C TYR A 60 -14.74 1.94 8.23
N TYR A 61 -13.43 1.78 8.05
CA TYR A 61 -12.41 2.64 8.62
C TYR A 61 -11.56 3.18 7.47
N SER A 62 -11.31 4.48 7.48
CA SER A 62 -10.36 5.11 6.57
C SER A 62 -9.51 6.09 7.35
N LEU A 63 -8.20 5.96 7.22
CA LEU A 63 -7.19 6.79 7.85
C LEU A 63 -6.22 7.22 6.76
N ARG A 64 -6.12 8.53 6.54
CA ARG A 64 -5.07 9.11 5.71
C ARG A 64 -4.17 9.96 6.57
N TRP A 65 -2.87 9.72 6.45
CA TRP A 65 -1.85 10.39 7.23
C TRP A 65 -0.66 10.80 6.36
N ASP A 66 -0.54 12.10 6.12
CA ASP A 66 0.62 12.67 5.46
C ASP A 66 1.74 12.89 6.50
N LEU A 67 2.47 11.81 6.84
CA LEU A 67 3.53 11.81 7.85
C LEU A 67 4.59 12.89 7.58
N THR A 68 4.95 13.08 6.31
CA THR A 68 5.80 14.18 5.83
C THR A 68 5.34 14.63 4.44
N ARG A 69 5.97 15.66 3.87
CA ARG A 69 5.72 16.06 2.46
C ARG A 69 6.09 14.97 1.44
N SER A 70 6.95 14.03 1.82
CA SER A 70 7.44 12.95 0.97
C SER A 70 6.88 11.58 1.32
N ILE A 71 6.31 11.39 2.52
CA ILE A 71 5.77 10.12 3.01
C ILE A 71 4.28 10.28 3.28
N ASN A 72 3.46 9.51 2.56
CA ASN A 72 2.03 9.41 2.81
C ASN A 72 1.65 7.98 3.19
N LEU A 73 0.75 7.85 4.16
CA LEU A 73 0.17 6.60 4.61
C LEU A 73 -1.34 6.67 4.39
N ASP A 74 -1.88 5.69 3.70
CA ASP A 74 -3.31 5.49 3.53
C ASP A 74 -3.68 4.11 4.08
N PHE A 75 -4.69 4.05 4.93
CA PHE A 75 -5.17 2.83 5.55
C PHE A 75 -6.68 2.77 5.40
N ASN A 76 -7.18 1.73 4.73
CA ASN A 76 -8.61 1.47 4.60
C ASN A 76 -8.91 0.06 5.11
N ALA A 77 -9.95 -0.08 5.94
CA ALA A 77 -10.37 -1.36 6.45
C ALA A 77 -11.88 -1.52 6.43
N ILE A 78 -12.32 -2.74 6.15
CA ILE A 78 -13.72 -3.17 6.14
C ILE A 78 -13.83 -4.34 7.11
N ASN A 79 -14.84 -4.30 7.97
CA ASN A 79 -15.13 -5.34 8.91
C ASN A 79 -16.63 -5.67 8.88
N ASN A 80 -16.95 -6.80 8.28
CA ASN A 80 -18.30 -7.36 8.26
C ASN A 80 -18.50 -8.30 9.43
N ALA A 81 -19.58 -8.10 10.18
CA ALA A 81 -19.93 -8.97 11.29
C ALA A 81 -21.43 -9.27 11.32
N ARG A 82 -21.74 -10.41 11.94
CA ARG A 82 -23.11 -10.82 12.25
C ARG A 82 -23.31 -10.82 13.75
N VAL A 83 -24.39 -10.19 14.20
CA VAL A 83 -24.82 -10.23 15.59
C VAL A 83 -25.62 -11.52 15.79
N ASP A 84 -25.05 -12.46 16.54
CA ASP A 84 -25.71 -13.74 16.78
C ASP A 84 -26.94 -13.54 17.68
N GLU A 85 -28.10 -14.00 17.23
CA GLU A 85 -29.37 -13.93 17.95
C GLU A 85 -29.81 -15.34 18.43
N PRO A 86 -30.43 -15.45 19.61
CA PRO A 86 -30.96 -16.72 20.09
C PRO A 86 -32.13 -17.22 19.21
N TYR A 87 -32.38 -18.52 19.28
CA TYR A 87 -33.45 -19.16 18.51
C TYR A 87 -34.85 -18.63 18.91
N GLY A 88 -35.74 -18.55 17.92
CA GLY A 88 -37.12 -18.11 18.08
C GLY A 88 -37.29 -16.61 18.30
N ARG A 89 -38.49 -16.17 18.69
CA ARG A 89 -38.75 -14.76 19.01
C ARG A 89 -37.96 -14.29 20.24
N LEU A 90 -37.68 -12.99 20.32
CA LEU A 90 -37.00 -12.34 21.45
C LEU A 90 -37.99 -11.95 22.56
N ASP A 91 -38.76 -12.92 23.05
CA ASP A 91 -39.86 -12.67 23.98
C ASP A 91 -39.42 -12.63 25.45
N THR A 92 -38.21 -13.11 25.75
CA THR A 92 -37.67 -13.12 27.11
C THR A 92 -36.57 -12.07 27.28
N LYS A 93 -36.47 -11.52 28.50
CA LYS A 93 -35.42 -10.57 28.87
C LYS A 93 -34.02 -11.15 28.63
N GLU A 94 -33.82 -12.43 28.93
CA GLU A 94 -32.55 -13.13 28.69
C GLU A 94 -32.14 -13.13 27.20
N LYS A 95 -33.10 -13.34 26.29
CA LYS A 95 -32.84 -13.30 24.86
C LYS A 95 -32.49 -11.89 24.40
N LEU A 96 -33.21 -10.88 24.86
CA LEU A 96 -32.92 -9.47 24.57
C LEU A 96 -31.54 -9.06 25.09
N ASP A 97 -31.19 -9.46 26.31
CA ASP A 97 -29.89 -9.20 26.91
C ASP A 97 -28.77 -9.90 26.14
N SER A 98 -29.00 -11.11 25.65
CA SER A 98 -28.04 -11.84 24.80
C SER A 98 -27.75 -11.07 23.50
N VAL A 99 -28.79 -10.64 22.80
CA VAL A 99 -28.65 -9.84 21.56
C VAL A 99 -27.95 -8.52 21.84
N LYS A 100 -28.34 -7.81 22.90
CA LYS A 100 -27.70 -6.56 23.33
C LYS A 100 -26.21 -6.77 23.60
N ARG A 101 -25.84 -7.81 24.35
CA ARG A 101 -24.43 -8.15 24.62
C ARG A 101 -23.66 -8.46 23.34
N ASN A 102 -24.23 -9.22 22.42
CA ASN A 102 -23.58 -9.58 21.16
C ASN A 102 -23.41 -8.35 20.25
N PHE A 103 -24.38 -7.45 20.22
CA PHE A 103 -24.31 -6.19 19.50
C PHE A 103 -23.17 -5.30 20.03
N TRP A 104 -23.12 -5.06 21.34
CA TRP A 104 -22.07 -4.23 21.95
C TRP A 104 -20.67 -4.85 21.89
N LYS A 105 -20.56 -6.18 21.76
CA LYS A 105 -19.29 -6.87 21.46
C LYS A 105 -18.86 -6.70 20.00
N GLY A 106 -19.68 -6.07 19.15
CA GLY A 106 -19.40 -5.86 17.74
C GLY A 106 -19.76 -7.04 16.84
N GLY A 107 -20.59 -7.97 17.34
CA GLY A 107 -20.93 -9.21 16.64
C GLY A 107 -19.77 -10.19 16.50
N ARG A 108 -20.00 -11.25 15.73
CA ARG A 108 -18.99 -12.20 15.28
C ARG A 108 -18.59 -11.82 13.86
N ASN A 109 -17.31 -11.52 13.65
CA ASN A 109 -16.80 -11.15 12.34
C ASN A 109 -16.96 -12.33 11.36
N THR A 110 -17.43 -12.01 10.15
CA THR A 110 -17.53 -12.94 9.03
C THR A 110 -16.47 -12.67 7.98
N HIS A 111 -16.07 -11.41 7.84
CA HIS A 111 -15.04 -10.99 6.90
C HIS A 111 -14.35 -9.73 7.43
N TYR A 112 -13.04 -9.68 7.29
CA TYR A 112 -12.24 -8.50 7.59
C TYR A 112 -11.21 -8.30 6.48
N HIS A 113 -11.11 -7.09 5.97
CA HIS A 113 -10.20 -6.72 4.90
C HIS A 113 -9.53 -5.40 5.22
N HIS A 114 -8.24 -5.25 4.94
CA HIS A 114 -7.62 -3.93 4.89
C HIS A 114 -6.56 -3.80 3.79
N ASP A 115 -6.44 -2.56 3.31
CA ASP A 115 -5.38 -2.10 2.44
C ASP A 115 -4.55 -1.04 3.18
N ILE A 116 -3.23 -1.17 3.12
CA ILE A 116 -2.28 -0.15 3.59
C ILE A 116 -1.47 0.30 2.39
N SER A 117 -1.43 1.59 2.08
CA SER A 117 -0.57 2.13 1.02
C SER A 117 0.38 3.17 1.60
N LEU A 118 1.67 2.89 1.51
CA LEU A 118 2.75 3.77 1.93
C LEU A 118 3.49 4.27 0.68
N GLY A 119 3.31 5.54 0.33
CA GLY A 119 4.05 6.18 -0.73
C GLY A 119 5.23 6.99 -0.18
N TYR A 120 6.39 6.86 -0.83
CA TYR A 120 7.59 7.63 -0.54
C TYR A 120 8.15 8.26 -1.82
N THR A 121 8.12 9.59 -1.89
CA THR A 121 8.78 10.35 -2.96
C THR A 121 10.10 10.91 -2.44
N VAL A 122 11.21 10.40 -2.96
CA VAL A 122 12.54 10.85 -2.53
C VAL A 122 12.72 12.32 -2.96
N PRO A 123 13.04 13.25 -2.04
CA PRO A 123 13.23 14.66 -2.38
C PRO A 123 14.61 14.91 -3.02
N THR A 124 14.90 14.22 -4.11
CA THR A 124 16.17 14.25 -4.87
C THR A 124 16.54 15.66 -5.34
N ALA A 125 15.57 16.51 -5.63
CA ALA A 125 15.76 17.92 -5.97
C ALA A 125 16.54 18.72 -4.90
N LYS A 126 16.55 18.25 -3.65
CA LYS A 126 17.31 18.88 -2.56
C LYS A 126 18.77 18.38 -2.48
N ILE A 127 19.12 17.32 -3.21
CA ILE A 127 20.45 16.73 -3.25
C ILE A 127 21.14 17.24 -4.52
N PRO A 128 22.14 18.12 -4.44
CA PRO A 128 22.79 18.69 -5.63
C PRO A 128 23.47 17.66 -6.55
N LEU A 129 23.65 16.41 -6.11
CA LEU A 129 24.18 15.33 -6.94
C LEU A 129 23.08 14.52 -7.65
N LEU A 130 21.82 14.58 -7.19
CA LEU A 130 20.72 13.71 -7.62
C LEU A 130 19.48 14.45 -8.14
N ASP A 131 19.48 15.78 -8.21
CA ASP A 131 18.37 16.61 -8.71
C ASP A 131 17.92 16.34 -10.17
N TRP A 132 18.73 15.61 -10.95
CA TRP A 132 18.43 15.10 -12.28
C TRP A 132 17.65 13.78 -12.25
N THR A 133 17.42 13.23 -11.06
CA THR A 133 16.65 11.99 -10.85
C THR A 133 15.35 12.29 -10.12
N GLN A 134 14.31 11.50 -10.37
CA GLN A 134 13.09 11.50 -9.60
C GLN A 134 12.74 10.06 -9.23
N VAL A 135 12.71 9.78 -7.93
CA VAL A 135 12.48 8.43 -7.42
C VAL A 135 11.21 8.41 -6.57
N ARG A 136 10.30 7.52 -6.91
CA ARG A 136 9.05 7.26 -6.18
C ARG A 136 8.98 5.79 -5.83
N ALA A 137 8.74 5.48 -4.56
CA ALA A 137 8.45 4.13 -4.09
C ALA A 137 7.02 4.10 -3.56
N ASN A 138 6.30 3.02 -3.80
CA ASN A 138 5.00 2.75 -3.23
C ASN A 138 4.99 1.32 -2.70
N TYR A 139 4.54 1.16 -1.46
CA TYR A 139 4.39 -0.12 -0.81
C TYR A 139 2.94 -0.30 -0.41
N THR A 140 2.24 -1.22 -1.07
CA THR A 140 0.84 -1.53 -0.78
C THR A 140 0.76 -2.91 -0.14
N VAL A 141 0.05 -3.02 0.97
CA VAL A 141 -0.23 -4.27 1.67
C VAL A 141 -1.72 -4.55 1.60
N LYS A 142 -2.06 -5.82 1.41
CA LYS A 142 -3.43 -6.32 1.46
C LYS A 142 -3.52 -7.43 2.48
N TYR A 143 -4.52 -7.38 3.33
CA TYR A 143 -4.80 -8.42 4.30
C TYR A 143 -6.29 -8.74 4.29
N ASP A 144 -6.60 -10.03 4.25
CA ASP A 144 -7.96 -10.53 4.25
C ASP A 144 -8.08 -11.68 5.27
N TRP A 145 -9.16 -11.68 6.02
CA TRP A 145 -9.56 -12.77 6.87
C TRP A 145 -11.03 -13.07 6.59
N LEU A 146 -11.30 -14.31 6.22
CA LEU A 146 -12.63 -14.79 5.89
C LEU A 146 -13.01 -15.92 6.85
N ALA A 147 -14.13 -15.75 7.55
CA ALA A 147 -14.61 -16.76 8.48
C ALA A 147 -15.02 -18.04 7.75
N GLY A 148 -14.62 -19.19 8.30
CA GLY A 148 -15.11 -20.50 7.89
C GLY A 148 -16.59 -20.70 8.25
N SER A 149 -17.20 -21.74 7.66
CA SER A 149 -18.57 -22.12 7.99
C SER A 149 -18.69 -22.55 9.44
N LEU A 150 -19.74 -22.10 10.13
CA LEU A 150 -20.04 -22.55 11.50
C LEU A 150 -20.37 -24.03 11.60
N LEU A 151 -20.75 -24.67 10.48
CA LEU A 151 -21.05 -26.10 10.42
C LEU A 151 -19.78 -26.97 10.41
N ALA A 152 -18.65 -26.40 9.99
CA ALA A 152 -17.38 -27.11 9.84
C ALA A 152 -16.25 -26.26 10.42
N ARG A 153 -16.34 -25.97 11.72
CA ARG A 153 -15.36 -25.12 12.43
C ARG A 153 -13.95 -25.69 12.42
N GLU A 154 -13.85 -27.02 12.35
CA GLU A 154 -12.57 -27.74 12.32
C GLU A 154 -11.78 -27.44 11.04
N LEU A 155 -12.43 -27.04 9.95
CA LEU A 155 -11.77 -26.65 8.70
C LEU A 155 -11.13 -25.25 8.78
N GLY A 156 -11.38 -24.50 9.85
CA GLY A 156 -10.79 -23.18 10.09
C GLY A 156 -11.28 -22.08 9.15
N ASN A 157 -10.67 -20.91 9.31
CA ASN A 157 -10.89 -19.70 8.52
C ASN A 157 -9.83 -19.59 7.42
N THR A 158 -10.00 -18.66 6.49
CA THR A 158 -9.02 -18.42 5.43
C THR A 158 -8.39 -17.05 5.61
N LEU A 159 -7.07 -17.00 5.49
CA LEU A 159 -6.30 -15.77 5.58
C LEU A 159 -5.59 -15.51 4.26
N PHE A 160 -5.65 -14.28 3.77
CA PHE A 160 -4.85 -13.81 2.65
C PHE A 160 -3.97 -12.65 3.12
N THR A 161 -2.69 -12.69 2.73
CA THR A 161 -1.73 -11.62 2.99
C THR A 161 -0.99 -11.37 1.69
N GLY A 162 -0.88 -10.11 1.28
CA GLY A 162 -0.19 -9.73 0.05
C GLY A 162 0.52 -8.40 0.20
N GLN A 163 1.56 -8.22 -0.60
CA GLN A 163 2.28 -6.96 -0.70
C GLN A 163 2.66 -6.70 -2.15
N THR A 164 2.57 -5.44 -2.54
CA THR A 164 3.01 -4.95 -3.84
C THR A 164 4.02 -3.83 -3.59
N ARG A 165 5.24 -3.99 -4.09
CA ARG A 165 6.29 -2.97 -4.06
C ARG A 165 6.45 -2.41 -5.45
N ASN A 166 6.23 -1.12 -5.61
CA ASN A 166 6.48 -0.42 -6.86
C ASN A 166 7.56 0.62 -6.63
N ALA A 167 8.61 0.62 -7.45
CA ALA A 167 9.63 1.65 -7.46
C ALA A 167 9.77 2.19 -8.88
N THR A 168 9.57 3.49 -9.04
CA THR A 168 9.73 4.19 -10.32
C THR A 168 10.88 5.19 -10.18
N ALA A 169 11.85 5.08 -11.07
CA ALA A 169 12.96 6.02 -11.19
C ALA A 169 12.97 6.65 -12.58
N ASP A 170 12.80 7.97 -12.63
CA ASP A 170 12.95 8.79 -13.82
C ASP A 170 14.34 9.46 -13.77
N LEU A 171 15.21 9.14 -14.72
CA LEU A 171 16.55 9.69 -14.85
C LEU A 171 16.58 10.67 -16.04
N ASP A 172 16.72 11.97 -15.75
CA ASP A 172 16.76 13.05 -16.74
C ASP A 172 18.23 13.45 -17.02
N PHE A 173 18.82 12.84 -18.05
CA PHE A 173 20.20 13.08 -18.43
C PHE A 173 20.39 14.45 -19.09
N ASP A 174 19.36 15.03 -19.71
CA ASP A 174 19.43 16.42 -20.19
C ASP A 174 19.76 17.37 -19.04
N ARG A 175 19.12 17.20 -17.88
CA ARG A 175 19.47 17.97 -16.67
C ARG A 175 20.88 17.67 -16.18
N LEU A 176 21.30 16.41 -16.17
CA LEU A 176 22.65 16.02 -15.74
C LEU A 176 23.73 16.66 -16.62
N TYR A 177 23.58 16.59 -17.94
CA TYR A 177 24.53 17.13 -18.90
C TYR A 177 24.56 18.66 -18.82
N ASN A 178 23.41 19.32 -18.68
CA ASN A 178 23.32 20.78 -18.58
C ASN A 178 23.94 21.36 -17.30
N LYS A 179 24.27 20.54 -16.28
CA LYS A 179 25.05 21.00 -15.12
C LYS A 179 26.48 21.37 -15.46
N TRP A 180 27.05 20.69 -16.46
CA TRP A 180 28.44 20.89 -16.84
C TRP A 180 28.45 21.90 -17.97
N ARG A 181 28.97 23.11 -17.73
CA ARG A 181 29.01 24.21 -18.72
C ARG A 181 29.59 23.79 -20.08
N PHE A 182 30.52 22.83 -20.08
CA PHE A 182 31.09 22.24 -21.29
C PHE A 182 30.08 21.40 -22.09
N LEU A 183 29.31 20.53 -21.42
CA LEU A 183 28.28 19.70 -22.05
C LEU A 183 27.03 20.50 -22.42
N GLN A 184 26.71 21.53 -21.65
CA GLN A 184 25.67 22.50 -21.99
C GLN A 184 25.94 23.15 -23.36
N ALA A 185 27.20 23.49 -23.65
CA ALA A 185 27.60 24.07 -24.94
C ALA A 185 27.50 23.08 -26.12
N VAL A 186 27.66 21.77 -25.86
CA VAL A 186 27.43 20.70 -26.85
C VAL A 186 25.96 20.58 -27.19
N ASN A 187 25.09 20.62 -26.17
CA ASN A 187 23.64 20.47 -26.31
C ASN A 187 22.94 21.75 -26.77
N SER A 188 23.53 22.93 -26.56
CA SER A 188 22.98 24.19 -27.08
C SER A 188 23.20 24.33 -28.59
N ASP A 189 22.11 24.54 -29.33
CA ASP A 189 22.13 24.99 -30.74
C ASP A 189 22.30 26.51 -30.82
N GLN A 190 23.30 27.07 -30.11
CA GLN A 190 23.64 28.47 -30.34
C GLN A 190 24.30 28.61 -31.71
N PRO A 191 23.79 29.50 -32.59
CA PRO A 191 24.45 29.82 -33.85
C PRO A 191 25.86 30.36 -33.56
N PRO A 192 26.86 30.05 -34.41
CA PRO A 192 28.21 30.53 -34.22
C PRO A 192 28.19 32.05 -34.06
N PRO A 193 28.94 32.63 -33.09
CA PRO A 193 29.02 34.07 -32.96
C PRO A 193 29.50 34.64 -34.31
N PRO A 194 28.91 35.75 -34.79
CA PRO A 194 29.33 36.37 -36.03
C PRO A 194 30.84 36.64 -35.93
N LYS A 195 31.59 36.24 -36.97
CA LYS A 195 33.03 36.46 -37.06
C LYS A 195 33.30 37.95 -36.77
N PRO A 196 34.12 38.28 -35.75
CA PRO A 196 34.49 39.67 -35.52
C PRO A 196 35.16 40.21 -36.78
N GLN A 197 34.59 41.25 -37.38
CA GLN A 197 35.34 42.12 -38.27
C GLN A 197 36.43 42.77 -37.41
N VAL A 198 37.68 42.41 -37.69
CA VAL A 198 38.86 42.85 -36.95
C VAL A 198 39.10 44.34 -37.23
N PRO A 199 39.35 45.16 -36.20
CA PRO A 199 40.44 46.12 -36.27
C PRO A 199 41.66 45.48 -35.62
N LYS A 200 42.77 45.48 -36.35
CA LYS A 200 44.07 44.98 -35.89
C LYS A 200 44.47 45.77 -34.64
N ASP A 201 44.44 45.14 -33.48
CA ASP A 201 45.35 45.54 -32.43
C ASP A 201 45.78 44.34 -31.58
N THR A 202 47.02 43.93 -31.82
CA THR A 202 47.68 42.75 -31.26
C THR A 202 48.37 43.13 -29.95
N THR A 203 47.67 43.18 -28.81
CA THR A 203 48.31 43.01 -27.49
C THR A 203 47.41 42.77 -26.28
N ALA A 204 46.09 42.67 -26.41
CA ALA A 204 45.23 42.32 -25.26
C ALA A 204 44.95 40.81 -25.23
N LYS A 205 45.59 40.07 -24.31
CA LYS A 205 45.10 38.73 -23.92
C LYS A 205 43.69 38.89 -23.36
N ARG A 206 42.68 38.62 -24.20
CA ARG A 206 41.26 38.61 -23.83
C ARG A 206 41.07 37.65 -22.65
N LYS A 207 40.94 38.18 -21.43
CA LYS A 207 40.44 37.41 -20.29
C LYS A 207 38.98 37.10 -20.59
N ARG A 208 38.67 35.82 -20.82
CA ARG A 208 37.30 35.31 -21.02
C ARG A 208 36.42 35.83 -19.89
N ALA A 209 35.38 36.59 -20.23
CA ALA A 209 34.43 37.10 -19.24
C ALA A 209 33.61 35.93 -18.66
N PRO A 210 33.18 36.00 -17.38
CA PRO A 210 32.38 34.95 -16.77
C PRO A 210 31.00 34.89 -17.43
N GLY A 211 30.83 34.00 -18.41
CA GLY A 211 29.54 33.80 -19.11
C GLY A 211 29.62 33.61 -20.63
N GLU A 212 30.80 33.73 -21.25
CA GLU A 212 30.94 33.51 -22.69
C GLU A 212 30.64 32.04 -23.08
N PRO A 213 29.86 31.80 -24.15
CA PRO A 213 29.55 30.45 -24.61
C PRO A 213 30.82 29.76 -25.12
N ILE A 214 31.05 28.53 -24.64
CA ILE A 214 32.19 27.72 -25.06
C ILE A 214 31.93 27.23 -26.48
N TYR A 215 32.67 27.74 -27.45
CA TYR A 215 32.56 27.25 -28.82
C TYR A 215 33.33 25.93 -28.98
N ILE A 216 32.63 24.88 -29.40
CA ILE A 216 33.21 23.56 -29.68
C ILE A 216 33.15 23.36 -31.20
N SER A 217 34.26 22.92 -31.80
CA SER A 217 34.34 22.69 -33.24
C SER A 217 33.36 21.58 -33.70
N PRO A 218 32.93 21.59 -34.98
CA PRO A 218 31.84 20.73 -35.46
C PRO A 218 32.06 19.23 -35.25
N VAL A 219 33.30 18.75 -35.42
CA VAL A 219 33.64 17.32 -35.32
C VAL A 219 33.58 16.82 -33.87
N PRO A 220 34.28 17.42 -32.88
CA PRO A 220 34.09 17.07 -31.48
C PRO A 220 32.65 17.24 -30.99
N LYS A 221 31.91 18.25 -31.47
CA LYS A 221 30.50 18.46 -31.14
C LYS A 221 29.62 17.30 -31.60
N PHE A 222 29.87 16.73 -32.77
CA PHE A 222 29.15 15.55 -33.28
C PHE A 222 29.36 14.32 -32.38
N PHE A 223 30.61 13.98 -32.06
CA PHE A 223 30.90 12.83 -31.18
C PHE A 223 30.39 13.04 -29.75
N LEU A 224 30.49 14.25 -29.20
CA LEU A 224 29.94 14.56 -27.88
C LEU A 224 28.42 14.45 -27.86
N ARG A 225 27.71 14.89 -28.92
CA ARG A 225 26.26 14.69 -29.07
C ARG A 225 25.85 13.23 -29.19
N MET A 226 26.70 12.40 -29.81
CA MET A 226 26.47 10.96 -29.87
C MET A 226 26.56 10.33 -28.48
N LEU A 227 27.54 10.76 -27.67
CA LEU A 227 27.70 10.32 -26.28
C LEU A 227 26.59 10.85 -25.36
N THR A 228 26.06 12.06 -25.59
CA THR A 228 24.95 12.65 -24.83
C THR A 228 23.59 12.45 -25.49
N SER A 229 23.46 11.46 -26.38
CA SER A 229 22.22 11.20 -27.13
C SER A 229 21.12 10.62 -26.26
N LEU A 230 21.49 9.92 -25.19
CA LEU A 230 20.58 9.39 -24.18
C LEU A 230 20.05 10.54 -23.32
N LYS A 231 18.77 10.86 -23.44
CA LYS A 231 18.17 12.00 -22.75
C LYS A 231 17.45 11.59 -21.49
N ARG A 232 16.75 10.45 -21.52
CA ARG A 232 15.93 10.01 -20.41
C ARG A 232 15.88 8.50 -20.31
N ILE A 233 16.09 8.00 -19.10
CA ILE A 233 15.79 6.60 -18.74
C ILE A 233 14.64 6.59 -17.74
N GLY A 234 13.60 5.82 -18.04
CA GLY A 234 12.53 5.48 -17.09
C GLY A 234 12.65 4.03 -16.67
N ILE A 235 12.81 3.79 -15.38
CA ILE A 235 12.87 2.46 -14.77
C ILE A 235 11.62 2.28 -13.91
N GLN A 236 10.90 1.20 -14.11
CA GLN A 236 9.78 0.80 -13.25
C GLN A 236 10.00 -0.63 -12.79
N TYR A 237 10.15 -0.79 -11.48
CA TYR A 237 10.25 -2.07 -10.80
C TYR A 237 8.92 -2.33 -10.09
N THR A 238 8.32 -3.49 -10.33
CA THR A 238 7.12 -3.95 -9.62
C THR A 238 7.34 -5.37 -9.11
N GLU A 239 7.10 -5.58 -7.83
CA GLU A 239 7.13 -6.89 -7.16
C GLU A 239 5.75 -7.10 -6.52
N ASP A 240 5.04 -8.15 -6.90
CA ASP A 240 3.76 -8.56 -6.31
C ASP A 240 3.90 -9.91 -5.63
N MET A 241 3.54 -9.97 -4.36
CA MET A 241 3.67 -11.14 -3.51
C MET A 241 2.33 -11.38 -2.82
N GLY A 242 1.97 -12.65 -2.64
CA GLY A 242 0.73 -13.02 -1.97
C GLY A 242 0.79 -14.41 -1.41
N THR A 243 0.12 -14.62 -0.27
CA THR A 243 -0.06 -15.92 0.35
C THR A 243 -1.50 -16.10 0.77
N LEU A 244 -2.08 -17.23 0.36
CA LEU A 244 -3.34 -17.75 0.86
C LEU A 244 -3.04 -18.85 1.88
N LEU A 245 -3.51 -18.66 3.10
CA LEU A 245 -3.37 -19.57 4.22
C LEU A 245 -4.76 -20.03 4.66
N PRO A 246 -5.29 -21.12 4.06
CA PRO A 246 -6.54 -21.70 4.51
C PRO A 246 -6.32 -22.51 5.81
N GLY A 247 -7.39 -22.77 6.56
CA GLY A 247 -7.31 -23.59 7.78
C GLY A 247 -6.88 -22.83 9.03
N TYR A 248 -6.91 -21.51 9.01
CA TYR A 248 -6.52 -20.64 10.13
C TYR A 248 -7.59 -20.66 11.24
N MET A 249 -7.25 -21.16 12.43
CA MET A 249 -8.22 -21.46 13.49
C MET A 249 -8.63 -20.25 14.35
N ASP A 250 -7.89 -19.15 14.30
CA ASP A 250 -8.16 -17.99 15.15
C ASP A 250 -9.17 -17.03 14.53
N SER A 251 -9.84 -16.26 15.39
CA SER A 251 -10.78 -15.21 15.01
C SER A 251 -10.07 -13.89 14.71
N THR A 252 -10.81 -12.91 14.19
CA THR A 252 -10.34 -11.53 14.06
C THR A 252 -11.29 -10.57 14.78
N ARG A 253 -10.77 -9.45 15.30
CA ARG A 253 -11.57 -8.40 15.95
C ARG A 253 -11.13 -7.01 15.58
N VAL A 254 -9.95 -6.60 16.04
CA VAL A 254 -9.44 -5.23 15.92
C VAL A 254 -8.33 -5.23 14.90
N LEU A 255 -8.51 -4.44 13.83
CA LEU A 255 -7.50 -4.28 12.77
C LEU A 255 -6.99 -5.60 12.19
N GLY A 256 -7.87 -6.60 12.04
CA GLY A 256 -7.51 -7.87 11.45
C GLY A 256 -6.90 -8.88 12.41
N MET A 257 -6.66 -8.50 13.66
CA MET A 257 -6.06 -9.34 14.70
C MET A 257 -7.03 -9.66 15.84
N ASN A 258 -6.77 -10.78 16.52
CA ASN A 258 -7.40 -11.07 17.80
C ASN A 258 -6.51 -10.55 18.94
N PRO A 259 -6.91 -9.48 19.65
CA PRO A 259 -6.08 -8.88 20.70
C PRO A 259 -5.81 -9.80 21.89
N ARG A 260 -6.56 -10.91 22.04
CA ARG A 260 -6.33 -11.90 23.12
C ARG A 260 -5.19 -12.86 22.81
N SER A 261 -5.09 -13.29 21.56
CA SER A 261 -4.09 -14.27 21.12
C SER A 261 -2.89 -13.62 20.43
N GLY A 262 -3.05 -12.39 19.91
CA GLY A 262 -2.05 -11.70 19.11
C GLY A 262 -1.82 -12.32 17.73
N ASN A 263 -2.58 -13.35 17.36
CA ASN A 263 -2.43 -14.04 16.08
C ASN A 263 -3.14 -13.27 14.94
N PRO A 264 -2.69 -13.44 13.69
CA PRO A 264 -1.47 -14.16 13.29
C PRO A 264 -0.19 -13.33 13.53
N GLY A 265 -0.37 -12.08 13.96
CA GLY A 265 0.69 -11.14 14.27
C GLY A 265 0.74 -9.99 13.27
N TRP A 266 1.36 -8.87 13.69
CA TRP A 266 1.51 -7.68 12.86
C TRP A 266 2.22 -7.96 11.52
N LYS A 267 3.13 -8.94 11.48
CA LYS A 267 3.82 -9.30 10.24
C LYS A 267 2.84 -9.66 9.11
N TYR A 268 1.82 -10.47 9.40
CA TYR A 268 0.80 -10.83 8.41
C TYR A 268 -0.10 -9.63 8.07
N ALA A 269 -0.43 -8.80 9.06
CA ALA A 269 -1.19 -7.57 8.83
C ALA A 269 -0.44 -6.58 7.90
N PHE A 270 0.89 -6.64 7.90
CA PHE A 270 1.79 -5.85 7.05
C PHE A 270 2.30 -6.61 5.81
N GLY A 271 1.64 -7.68 5.37
CA GLY A 271 1.94 -8.30 4.06
C GLY A 271 3.09 -9.30 4.08
N TYR A 272 3.50 -9.80 5.24
CA TYR A 272 4.52 -10.85 5.34
C TYR A 272 4.07 -12.14 4.67
N GLN A 273 4.98 -12.76 3.92
CA GLN A 273 4.81 -14.06 3.27
C GLN A 273 5.49 -15.13 4.14
N PRO A 274 4.72 -16.05 4.74
CA PRO A 274 5.26 -17.06 5.64
C PRO A 274 6.14 -18.08 4.92
N ASP A 275 7.26 -18.43 5.54
CA ASP A 275 8.06 -19.57 5.12
C ASP A 275 7.59 -20.87 5.79
N THR A 276 8.24 -21.99 5.45
CA THR A 276 7.93 -23.30 6.01
C THR A 276 8.10 -23.35 7.53
N THR A 277 9.07 -22.61 8.09
CA THR A 277 9.32 -22.58 9.54
C THR A 277 8.20 -21.87 10.29
N ASP A 278 7.68 -20.79 9.72
CA ASP A 278 6.55 -20.05 10.25
C ASP A 278 5.26 -20.86 10.18
N ILE A 279 5.00 -21.53 9.05
CA ILE A 279 3.85 -22.44 8.92
C ILE A 279 3.92 -23.57 9.96
N ASN A 280 5.08 -24.20 10.12
CA ASN A 280 5.27 -25.24 11.14
C ASN A 280 5.07 -24.70 12.56
N THR A 281 5.50 -23.47 12.82
CA THR A 281 5.31 -22.81 14.11
C THR A 281 3.82 -22.53 14.38
N LEU A 282 3.06 -22.09 13.37
CA LEU A 282 1.61 -21.91 13.48
C LEU A 282 0.89 -23.25 13.73
N ALA A 283 1.30 -24.31 13.01
CA ALA A 283 0.76 -25.65 13.18
C ALA A 283 1.05 -26.22 14.59
N ALA A 284 2.29 -26.04 15.09
CA ALA A 284 2.69 -26.47 16.43
C ALA A 284 1.88 -25.76 17.53
N LYS A 285 1.56 -24.48 17.33
CA LYS A 285 0.69 -23.68 18.21
C LYS A 285 -0.80 -24.03 18.10
N GLY A 286 -1.19 -24.92 17.20
CA GLY A 286 -2.60 -25.28 16.97
C GLY A 286 -3.41 -24.18 16.29
N ILE A 287 -2.74 -23.26 15.59
CA ILE A 287 -3.37 -22.13 14.88
C ILE A 287 -3.81 -22.56 13.47
N LEU A 288 -3.34 -23.70 12.99
CA LEU A 288 -3.79 -24.30 11.73
C LEU A 288 -4.64 -25.55 12.00
N SER A 289 -5.64 -25.78 11.16
CA SER A 289 -6.50 -26.95 11.17
C SER A 289 -5.67 -28.23 11.13
N ARG A 290 -6.11 -29.23 11.91
CA ARG A 290 -5.54 -30.58 11.94
C ARG A 290 -6.54 -31.63 11.44
N ASP A 291 -7.64 -31.18 10.84
CA ASP A 291 -8.69 -32.06 10.35
C ASP A 291 -8.16 -32.88 9.16
N SER A 292 -8.30 -34.21 9.23
CA SER A 292 -7.92 -35.12 8.14
C SER A 292 -8.70 -34.90 6.84
N LEU A 293 -9.87 -34.26 6.92
CA LEU A 293 -10.71 -33.94 5.78
C LEU A 293 -10.35 -32.58 5.14
N PHE A 294 -9.45 -31.81 5.76
CA PHE A 294 -9.03 -30.52 5.24
C PHE A 294 -8.06 -30.68 4.05
N ASN A 295 -8.52 -30.28 2.86
CA ASN A 295 -7.81 -30.48 1.59
C ASN A 295 -7.36 -29.18 0.91
N ALA A 296 -7.58 -28.01 1.53
CA ALA A 296 -7.16 -26.74 0.97
C ALA A 296 -5.66 -26.52 1.17
N LEU A 297 -4.98 -26.11 0.11
CA LEU A 297 -3.52 -25.95 0.10
C LEU A 297 -3.13 -24.50 0.39
N ILE A 298 -2.00 -24.34 1.09
CA ILE A 298 -1.33 -23.04 1.19
C ILE A 298 -0.80 -22.69 -0.19
N GLN A 299 -1.17 -21.51 -0.69
CA GLN A 299 -0.75 -21.03 -2.00
C GLN A 299 0.06 -19.77 -1.84
N GLN A 300 1.13 -19.66 -2.62
CA GLN A 300 1.96 -18.47 -2.66
C GLN A 300 2.14 -18.03 -4.10
N ARG A 301 2.13 -16.72 -4.32
CA ARG A 301 2.43 -16.11 -5.60
C ARG A 301 3.55 -15.10 -5.44
N TYR A 302 4.39 -15.04 -6.47
CA TYR A 302 5.45 -14.07 -6.61
C TYR A 302 5.52 -13.66 -8.07
N SER A 303 5.48 -12.36 -8.34
CA SER A 303 5.68 -11.80 -9.67
C SER A 303 6.62 -10.61 -9.57
N GLN A 304 7.57 -10.54 -10.49
CA GLN A 304 8.52 -9.45 -10.57
C GLN A 304 8.59 -8.97 -12.02
N THR A 305 8.49 -7.67 -12.21
CA THR A 305 8.58 -7.04 -13.54
C THR A 305 9.46 -5.83 -13.46
N ILE A 306 10.38 -5.71 -14.43
CA ILE A 306 11.26 -4.55 -14.59
C ILE A 306 11.04 -4.01 -16.00
N ASN A 307 10.48 -2.82 -16.08
CA ASN A 307 10.32 -2.11 -17.35
C ASN A 307 11.38 -1.02 -17.41
N VAL A 308 12.21 -1.05 -18.46
CA VAL A 308 13.20 -0.02 -18.73
C VAL A 308 12.87 0.61 -20.07
N THR A 309 12.76 1.93 -20.07
CA THR A 309 12.55 2.73 -21.28
C THR A 309 13.69 3.73 -21.39
N ALA A 310 14.26 3.87 -22.58
CA ALA A 310 15.34 4.81 -22.86
C ALA A 310 15.00 5.58 -24.13
N ARG A 311 15.21 6.90 -24.11
CA ARG A 311 15.00 7.80 -25.25
C ARG A 311 15.91 9.02 -25.17
#